data_AF-A0A844DAL2-F1
#
_entry.id   AF-A0A844DAL2-F1
#
_cell.length_a   1.000
_cell.length_b   1.000
_cell.length_c   1.000
_cell.angle_alpha   90.00
_cell.angle_beta   90.00
_cell.angle_gamma   90.00
#
_symmetry.space_group_name_H-M   'P 1'
#
loop_
_entity.id
_entity.type
_entity.pdbx_description
1 polymer ?
#
loop_
_entity_poly.entity_id
_entity_poly.type
_entity_poly.pdbx_seq_one_letter_code
_entity_poly.pdbx_strand_id
1 'polypeptide(L)'
;MSTILDRLADVIESRKPANGGDPATSYTSKLFAKGDDAILKKIGEEATETVMAAKDARAGADSGKVLYEVADLWFHTLVLLAQFDLKPQQVLDELARREGVSGIEEKASRKESLE
;
A
#
# COMPACT_ATOMS: atom_id res chain seq x y z
N MET A 1 6.43 13.23 15.61
CA MET A 1 7.12 11.96 15.88
C MET A 1 7.06 11.17 14.59
N SER A 2 8.20 10.81 13.98
CA SER A 2 8.20 10.15 12.66
C SER A 2 7.83 8.68 12.81
N THR A 3 6.82 8.23 12.06
CA THR A 3 6.34 6.85 12.09
C THR A 3 7.25 5.94 11.24
N ILE A 4 7.01 4.62 11.28
CA ILE A 4 7.68 3.71 10.34
C ILE A 4 7.27 3.99 8.89
N LEU A 5 6.01 4.39 8.65
CA LEU A 5 5.50 4.68 7.32
C LEU A 5 6.15 5.93 6.72
N ASP A 6 6.36 6.97 7.53
CA ASP A 6 7.05 8.19 7.08
C ASP A 6 8.49 7.89 6.66
N ARG A 7 9.25 7.18 7.51
CA ARG A 7 10.63 6.81 7.20
C ARG A 7 10.73 5.92 5.97
N LEU A 8 9.80 4.98 5.82
CA LEU A 8 9.76 4.10 4.65
C LEU A 8 9.39 4.89 3.38
N ALA A 9 8.46 5.83 3.46
CA ALA A 9 8.12 6.70 2.35
C ALA A 9 9.29 7.59 1.94
N ASP A 10 10.03 8.17 2.88
CA ASP A 10 11.23 8.96 2.58
C ASP A 10 12.30 8.12 1.86
N VAL A 11 12.49 6.87 2.30
CA VAL A 11 13.39 5.93 1.62
C VAL A 11 12.88 5.59 0.21
N ILE A 12 11.58 5.31 0.04
CA ILE A 12 10.99 5.01 -1.26
C ILE A 12 11.14 6.20 -2.22
N GLU A 13 10.85 7.41 -1.75
CA GLU A 13 11.04 8.65 -2.52
C GLU A 13 12.49 8.82 -2.95
N SER A 14 13.46 8.54 -2.06
CA SER A 14 14.88 8.58 -2.41
C SER A 14 15.30 7.54 -3.46
N ARG A 15 14.44 6.56 -3.78
CA ARG A 15 14.67 5.55 -4.83
C ARG A 15 14.01 5.89 -6.16
N LYS A 16 13.26 6.98 -6.28
CA LYS A 16 12.79 7.46 -7.58
C LYS A 16 13.99 7.84 -8.47
N PRO A 17 13.95 7.55 -9.79
CA PRO A 17 14.99 7.98 -10.72
C PRO A 17 15.24 9.50 -10.69
N ALA A 18 14.19 10.30 -10.55
CA ALA A 18 14.28 11.76 -10.41
C ALA A 18 15.08 12.22 -9.18
N ASN A 19 15.16 11.37 -8.14
CA ASN A 19 15.89 11.64 -6.90
C ASN A 19 17.25 10.92 -6.83
N GLY A 20 17.75 10.41 -7.97
CA GLY A 20 19.03 9.72 -8.05
C GLY A 20 18.97 8.22 -7.72
N GLY A 21 17.77 7.63 -7.65
CA GLY A 21 17.61 6.19 -7.50
C GLY A 21 18.10 5.42 -8.72
N ASP A 22 18.88 4.36 -8.49
CA ASP A 22 19.49 3.55 -9.53
C ASP A 22 18.81 2.17 -9.65
N PRO A 23 18.14 1.86 -10.78
CA PRO A 23 17.54 0.56 -11.05
C PRO A 23 18.55 -0.60 -11.11
N ALA A 24 19.84 -0.37 -11.29
CA ALA A 24 20.82 -1.47 -11.24
C ALA A 24 21.00 -2.00 -9.82
N THR A 25 20.85 -1.14 -8.81
CA THR A 25 21.21 -1.43 -7.41
C THR A 25 20.03 -1.46 -6.43
N SER A 26 18.85 -0.95 -6.81
CA SER A 26 17.66 -0.91 -5.95
C SER A 26 16.44 -1.56 -6.60
N TYR A 27 15.76 -2.44 -5.85
CA TYR A 27 14.49 -3.04 -6.27
C TYR A 27 13.39 -1.98 -6.47
N THR A 28 13.24 -1.04 -5.53
CA THR A 28 12.26 0.05 -5.65
C THR A 28 12.54 0.91 -6.88
N SER A 29 13.80 1.22 -7.18
CA SER A 29 14.16 1.95 -8.41
C SER A 29 13.83 1.14 -9.67
N LYS A 30 13.95 -0.20 -9.65
CA LYS A 30 13.50 -1.06 -10.76
C LYS A 30 11.98 -0.99 -10.95
N LEU A 31 11.19 -0.92 -9.89
CA LEU A 31 9.73 -0.77 -10.00
C LEU A 31 9.39 0.56 -10.67
N PHE A 32 9.95 1.67 -10.20
CA PHE A 32 9.71 2.98 -10.81
C PHE A 32 10.16 3.03 -12.28
N ALA A 33 11.31 2.44 -12.61
CA ALA A 33 11.78 2.38 -14.00
C ALA A 33 10.89 1.54 -14.93
N LYS A 34 10.18 0.55 -14.38
CA LYS A 34 9.21 -0.27 -15.13
C LYS A 34 7.81 0.37 -15.22
N GLY A 35 7.54 1.41 -14.43
CA GLY A 35 6.29 2.16 -14.45
C GLY A 35 5.11 1.43 -13.81
N ASP A 36 3.92 1.99 -14.04
CA ASP A 36 2.69 1.67 -13.32
C ASP A 36 2.32 0.18 -13.38
N ASP A 37 2.41 -0.44 -14.57
CA ASP A 37 2.04 -1.85 -14.75
C ASP A 37 2.81 -2.80 -13.83
N ALA A 38 4.10 -2.52 -13.59
CA ALA A 38 4.90 -3.35 -12.70
C ALA A 38 4.54 -3.17 -11.23
N ILE A 39 4.21 -1.95 -10.82
CA ILE A 39 3.77 -1.62 -9.45
C ILE A 39 2.37 -2.24 -9.20
N LEU A 40 1.42 -2.01 -10.12
CA LEU A 40 0.05 -2.52 -10.02
C LEU A 40 0.01 -4.04 -10.04
N LYS A 41 0.86 -4.69 -10.85
CA LYS A 41 0.98 -6.15 -10.85
C LYS A 41 1.37 -6.68 -9.47
N LYS A 42 2.37 -6.07 -8.81
CA LYS A 42 2.79 -6.49 -7.46
C LYS A 42 1.68 -6.28 -6.44
N ILE A 43 0.96 -5.16 -6.49
CA ILE A 43 -0.21 -4.96 -5.61
C ILE A 43 -1.25 -6.09 -5.79
N GLY A 44 -1.54 -6.48 -7.03
CA GLY A 44 -2.48 -7.59 -7.30
C GLY A 44 -1.98 -8.95 -6.81
N GLU A 45 -0.69 -9.21 -6.96
CA GLU A 45 0.01 -10.40 -6.46
C GLU A 45 -0.11 -10.46 -4.92
N GLU A 46 0.34 -9.43 -4.22
CA GLU A 46 0.34 -9.38 -2.74
C GLU A 46 -1.06 -9.40 -2.15
N ALA A 47 -2.04 -8.78 -2.81
CA ALA A 47 -3.44 -8.85 -2.38
C ALA A 47 -3.97 -10.28 -2.47
N THR A 48 -3.62 -11.01 -3.53
CA THR A 48 -4.01 -12.41 -3.71
C THR A 48 -3.30 -13.30 -2.69
N GLU A 49 -2.01 -13.09 -2.47
CA GLU A 49 -1.22 -13.83 -1.49
C GLU A 49 -1.70 -13.59 -0.07
N THR A 50 -2.07 -12.36 0.28
CA THR A 50 -2.72 -12.02 1.56
C THR A 50 -4.00 -12.81 1.79
N VAL A 51 -4.87 -12.90 0.78
CA VAL A 51 -6.12 -13.67 0.85
C VAL A 51 -5.83 -15.16 1.06
N MET A 52 -4.86 -15.70 0.31
CA MET A 52 -4.48 -17.11 0.41
C MET A 52 -3.83 -17.44 1.76
N ALA A 53 -2.92 -16.61 2.24
CA ALA A 53 -2.28 -16.76 3.55
C ALA A 53 -3.31 -16.76 4.68
N ALA A 54 -4.33 -15.88 4.61
CA ALA A 54 -5.40 -15.84 5.60
C ALA A 54 -6.25 -17.13 5.57
N LYS A 55 -6.57 -17.65 4.37
CA LYS A 55 -7.32 -18.89 4.21
C LYS A 55 -6.53 -20.09 4.75
N ASP A 56 -5.26 -20.17 4.44
CA ASP A 56 -4.39 -21.26 4.89
C ASP A 56 -4.18 -21.22 6.41
N ALA A 57 -4.01 -20.03 6.99
CA ALA A 57 -3.94 -19.87 8.44
C ALA A 57 -5.21 -20.38 9.14
N ARG A 58 -6.39 -20.16 8.56
CA ARG A 58 -7.65 -20.74 9.06
C ARG A 58 -7.71 -22.26 8.93
N ALA A 59 -6.97 -22.84 7.99
CA ALA A 59 -6.83 -24.28 7.81
C ALA A 59 -5.70 -24.91 8.66
N GLY A 60 -5.08 -24.14 9.56
CA GLY A 60 -4.04 -24.62 10.49
C GLY A 60 -2.60 -24.36 10.05
N ALA A 61 -2.38 -23.61 8.97
CA ALA A 61 -1.04 -23.12 8.62
C ALA A 61 -0.59 -21.98 9.54
N ASP A 62 0.68 -21.59 9.44
CA ASP A 62 1.24 -20.49 10.22
C ASP A 62 0.60 -19.14 9.87
N SER A 63 -0.02 -18.50 10.86
CA SER A 63 -0.59 -17.16 10.75
C SER A 63 0.44 -16.05 10.51
N GLY A 64 1.73 -16.31 10.79
CA GLY A 64 2.82 -15.37 10.51
C GLY A 64 2.88 -14.94 9.04
N LYS A 65 2.52 -15.83 8.11
CA LYS A 65 2.44 -15.51 6.68
C LYS A 65 1.49 -14.36 6.38
N VAL A 66 0.37 -14.24 7.11
CA VAL A 66 -0.58 -13.13 6.92
C VAL A 66 0.09 -11.79 7.20
N LEU A 67 0.91 -11.70 8.25
CA LEU A 67 1.64 -10.47 8.57
C LEU A 67 2.67 -10.13 7.48
N TYR A 68 3.35 -11.15 6.93
CA TYR A 68 4.31 -10.95 5.84
C TYR A 68 3.65 -10.40 4.57
N GLU A 69 2.57 -11.03 4.09
CA GLU A 69 1.92 -10.57 2.85
C GLU A 69 1.21 -9.22 3.02
N VAL A 70 0.65 -8.93 4.19
CA VAL A 70 0.09 -7.60 4.48
C VAL A 70 1.19 -6.54 4.47
N ALA A 71 2.37 -6.86 5.01
CA ALA A 71 3.51 -5.94 4.99
C ALA A 71 4.00 -5.68 3.56
N ASP A 72 4.06 -6.70 2.69
CA ASP A 72 4.46 -6.51 1.30
C ASP A 72 3.41 -5.75 0.49
N LEU A 73 2.13 -6.04 0.71
CA LEU A 73 1.02 -5.28 0.13
C LEU A 73 1.09 -3.80 0.53
N TRP A 74 1.38 -3.51 1.80
CA TRP A 74 1.54 -2.14 2.28
C TRP A 74 2.77 -1.49 1.64
N PHE A 75 3.91 -2.17 1.60
CA PHE A 75 5.11 -1.67 0.94
C PHE A 75 4.85 -1.28 -0.52
N HIS A 76 4.23 -2.18 -1.30
CA HIS A 76 3.89 -1.91 -2.70
C HIS A 76 2.85 -0.80 -2.86
N THR A 77 1.92 -0.68 -1.91
CA THR A 77 0.98 0.46 -1.85
C THR A 77 1.70 1.78 -1.59
N LEU A 78 2.73 1.80 -0.72
CA LEU A 78 3.54 3.00 -0.50
C LEU A 78 4.34 3.40 -1.75
N VAL A 79 4.87 2.42 -2.50
CA VAL A 79 5.53 2.67 -3.79
C VAL A 79 4.55 3.27 -4.80
N LEU A 80 3.30 2.79 -4.82
CA LEU A 80 2.23 3.40 -5.63
C LEU A 80 1.93 4.83 -5.20
N LEU A 81 1.77 5.10 -3.90
CA LEU A 81 1.55 6.48 -3.42
C LEU A 81 2.67 7.41 -3.89
N ALA A 82 3.92 7.00 -3.72
CA ALA A 82 5.07 7.73 -4.20
C ALA A 82 5.02 7.96 -5.72
N GLN A 83 4.66 6.95 -6.52
CA GLN A 83 4.50 7.10 -7.99
C GLN A 83 3.50 8.20 -8.38
N PHE A 84 2.50 8.46 -7.54
CA PHE A 84 1.50 9.52 -7.71
C PHE A 84 1.79 10.79 -6.90
N ASP A 85 3.01 10.93 -6.36
CA ASP A 85 3.43 12.04 -5.49
C ASP A 85 2.54 12.23 -4.24
N LEU A 86 2.00 11.14 -3.74
CA LEU A 86 1.20 11.07 -2.51
C LEU A 86 2.00 10.51 -1.34
N LYS A 87 1.58 10.85 -0.12
CA LYS A 87 2.23 10.44 1.14
C LYS A 87 1.35 9.50 1.97
N PRO A 88 1.95 8.60 2.78
CA PRO A 88 1.20 7.73 3.69
C PRO A 88 0.26 8.51 4.61
N GLN A 89 0.69 9.68 5.09
CA GLN A 89 -0.13 10.53 5.96
C GLN A 89 -1.48 10.89 5.33
N GLN A 90 -1.55 11.10 4.01
CA GLN A 90 -2.81 11.40 3.33
C GLN A 90 -3.80 10.23 3.38
N VAL A 91 -3.29 8.98 3.38
CA VAL A 91 -4.13 7.79 3.59
C VAL A 91 -4.59 7.71 5.05
N LEU A 92 -3.71 8.01 6.00
CA LEU A 92 -4.08 8.03 7.42
C LEU A 92 -5.11 9.12 7.73
N ASP A 93 -4.98 10.30 7.13
CA ASP A 93 -5.96 11.39 7.24
C ASP A 93 -7.33 10.97 6.68
N GLU A 94 -7.34 10.26 5.53
CA GLU A 94 -8.57 9.72 4.96
C GLU A 94 -9.18 8.60 5.83
N LEU A 95 -8.37 7.77 6.48
CA LEU A 95 -8.84 6.78 7.44
C LEU A 95 -9.42 7.45 8.69
N ALA A 96 -8.75 8.46 9.23
CA ALA A 96 -9.22 9.24 10.38
C ALA A 96 -10.54 9.97 10.07
N ARG A 97 -10.72 10.46 8.83
CA ARG A 97 -11.99 11.05 8.37
C ARG A 97 -13.14 10.04 8.38
N ARG A 98 -12.85 8.74 8.16
CA ARG A 98 -13.84 7.65 8.20
C ARG A 98 -14.00 7.05 9.60
N GLU A 99 -13.03 7.28 10.48
CA GLU A 99 -13.07 6.81 11.86
C GLU A 99 -14.27 7.42 12.59
N GLY A 100 -15.09 6.56 13.21
CA GLY A 100 -16.32 6.99 13.90
C GLY A 100 -17.57 7.14 13.02
N VAL A 101 -17.45 7.00 11.69
CA VAL A 101 -18.60 6.86 10.79
C VAL A 101 -18.73 5.38 10.44
N SER A 102 -19.86 4.74 10.75
CA SER A 102 -19.99 3.32 10.37
C SER A 102 -19.92 3.18 8.85
N GLY A 103 -19.27 2.14 8.35
CA GLY A 103 -19.19 1.88 6.90
C GLY A 103 -20.56 1.65 6.24
N ILE A 104 -21.63 1.52 7.03
CA ILE A 104 -23.02 1.48 6.56
C ILE A 104 -23.54 2.91 6.35
N GLU A 105 -23.33 3.81 7.31
CA GLU A 105 -23.70 5.24 7.21
C GLU A 105 -22.95 5.93 6.07
N GLU A 106 -21.65 5.67 5.92
CA GLU A 106 -20.84 6.23 4.83
C GLU A 106 -21.32 5.80 3.44
N LYS A 107 -21.79 4.56 3.30
CA LYS A 107 -22.37 4.04 2.05
C LYS A 107 -23.76 4.62 1.78
N ALA A 108 -24.54 4.89 2.83
CA ALA A 108 -25.85 5.52 2.71
C ALA A 108 -25.73 6.99 2.27
N SER A 109 -24.82 7.77 2.86
CA SER A 109 -24.62 9.18 2.52
C SER A 109 -24.10 9.39 1.09
N ARG A 110 -23.30 8.45 0.55
CA ARG A 110 -22.85 8.48 -0.85
C ARG A 110 -23.98 8.30 -1.86
N LYS A 111 -25.06 7.59 -1.50
CA LYS A 111 -26.25 7.43 -2.35
C LYS A 111 -27.08 8.72 -2.43
N GLU A 112 -27.26 9.42 -1.31
CA GLU A 112 -27.98 10.71 -1.27
C GLU A 112 -27.28 11.82 -2.08
N SER A 113 -25.94 11.81 -2.14
CA SER A 113 -25.18 12.81 -2.91
C SER A 113 -25.19 12.61 -4.43
N LEU A 114 -25.76 11.50 -4.92
CA LEU A 114 -25.83 11.13 -6.34
C LEU A 114 -27.25 11.25 -6.91
N GLU A 115 -28.22 11.67 -6.10
CA GLU A 115 -29.61 12.00 -6.48
C GLU A 115 -29.83 13.53 -6.49
#